data_AF-A0A378W1A4-F1
#
_entry.id   AF-A0A378W1A4-F1
#
_cell.length_a   1.000
_cell.length_b   1.000
_cell.length_c   1.000
_cell.angle_alpha   90.00
_cell.angle_beta   90.00
_cell.angle_gamma   90.00
#
_symmetry.space_group_name_H-M   'P 1'
#
loop_
_entity.id
_entity.type
_entity.pdbx_description
1 polymer ?
#
loop_
_entity_poly.entity_id
_entity_poly.type
_entity_poly.pdbx_seq_one_letter_code
_entity_poly.pdbx_strand_id
1 'polypeptide(L)'
;MKQHGFTVYLDEVGVRECCIYTQDTDGCHIVNKTELGQYCDLVAVLGGDGTFLSAAREITPRAVPIIGINQGHLGFLTQIPREYMTDKLLPVLEGNTLPKSAS
;
A
#
# COMPACT_ATOMS: atom_id res chain seq x y z
N MET A 1 8.38 12.82 0.81
CA MET A 1 7.49 12.09 1.73
C MET A 1 7.67 12.43 3.23
N LYS A 2 8.81 13.00 3.66
CA LYS A 2 8.96 13.59 5.02
C LYS A 2 8.01 14.75 5.35
N GLN A 3 7.37 15.38 4.35
CA GLN A 3 6.53 16.57 4.53
C GLN A 3 5.23 16.32 5.32
N HIS A 4 4.82 15.08 5.54
CA HIS A 4 3.60 14.75 6.31
C HIS A 4 3.90 13.90 7.56
N GLY A 5 5.17 13.72 7.93
CA GLY A 5 5.55 12.98 9.14
C GLY A 5 5.36 11.46 9.06
N PHE A 6 5.06 10.91 7.88
CA PHE A 6 4.92 9.46 7.70
C PHE A 6 6.27 8.77 7.54
N THR A 7 6.41 7.60 8.18
CA THR A 7 7.46 6.63 7.88
C THR A 7 6.98 5.73 6.75
N VAL A 8 7.75 5.62 5.67
CA VAL A 8 7.36 4.86 4.48
C VAL A 8 8.17 3.57 4.41
N TYR A 9 7.46 2.45 4.30
CA TYR A 9 8.03 1.13 4.06
C TYR A 9 7.64 0.64 2.66
N LEU A 10 8.60 0.08 1.94
CA LEU A 10 8.45 -0.45 0.59
C LEU A 10 8.79 -1.94 0.58
N ASP A 11 7.99 -2.70 -0.17
CA ASP A 11 8.30 -4.11 -0.44
C ASP A 11 9.54 -4.22 -1.33
N GLU A 12 10.52 -5.02 -0.91
CA GLU A 12 11.75 -5.29 -1.65
C GLU A 12 11.49 -5.84 -3.06
N VAL A 13 10.41 -6.64 -3.25
CA VAL A 13 10.05 -7.20 -4.55
C VAL A 13 9.60 -6.07 -5.49
N GLY A 14 8.73 -5.17 -5.00
CA GLY A 14 8.27 -4.02 -5.76
C GLY A 14 9.40 -3.08 -6.19
N VAL A 15 10.43 -2.91 -5.36
CA VAL A 15 11.63 -2.12 -5.72
C VAL A 15 12.47 -2.85 -6.78
N ARG A 16 12.68 -4.16 -6.63
CA ARG A 16 13.50 -4.98 -7.56
C ARG A 16 12.86 -5.14 -8.94
N GLU A 17 11.54 -5.21 -9.01
CA GLU A 17 10.80 -5.29 -10.28
C GLU A 17 10.69 -3.94 -11.00
N CYS A 18 11.44 -2.91 -10.56
CA CYS A 18 11.45 -1.55 -11.11
C CYS A 18 10.05 -0.90 -11.15
N CYS A 19 9.14 -1.34 -10.28
CA CYS A 19 7.85 -0.67 -10.12
C CYS A 19 7.98 0.66 -9.36
N ILE A 20 9.15 0.92 -8.76
CA ILE A 20 9.53 2.13 -8.04
C ILE A 20 10.90 2.57 -8.54
N TYR A 21 11.05 3.84 -8.91
CA TYR A 21 12.36 4.38 -9.26
C TYR A 21 13.21 4.51 -8.00
N THR A 22 14.44 4.01 -8.04
CA THR A 22 15.36 4.04 -6.88
C THR A 22 15.64 5.46 -6.37
N GLN A 23 15.59 6.46 -7.26
CA GLN A 23 15.70 7.87 -6.91
C GLN A 23 14.57 8.38 -5.99
N ASP A 24 13.41 7.71 -6.01
CA ASP A 24 12.24 8.06 -5.21
C ASP A 24 12.19 7.29 -3.88
N THR A 25 13.17 6.42 -3.62
CA THR A 25 13.25 5.62 -2.38
C THR A 25 14.01 6.30 -1.25
N ASP A 26 14.54 7.51 -1.47
CA ASP A 26 15.26 8.24 -0.43
C ASP A 26 14.36 8.50 0.80
N GLY A 27 14.87 8.12 1.97
CA GLY A 27 14.12 8.18 3.23
C GLY A 27 13.02 7.12 3.41
N CYS A 28 12.95 6.10 2.54
CA CYS A 28 12.08 4.92 2.72
C CYS A 28 12.85 3.75 3.32
N HIS A 29 12.15 2.89 4.06
CA HIS A 29 12.66 1.60 4.53
C HIS A 29 12.25 0.51 3.53
N ILE A 30 13.21 -0.30 3.08
CA ILE A 30 12.92 -1.44 2.21
C ILE A 30 12.89 -2.70 3.08
N VAL A 31 11.79 -3.43 3.03
CA VAL A 31 11.54 -4.63 3.84
C VAL A 31 10.84 -5.70 3.01
N ASN A 32 10.77 -6.93 3.48
CA ASN A 32 9.93 -7.93 2.82
C ASN A 32 8.44 -7.77 3.18
N LYS A 33 7.53 -8.37 2.40
CA LYS A 33 6.07 -8.28 2.64
C LYS A 33 5.64 -8.74 4.04
N THR A 34 6.26 -9.76 4.61
CA THR A 34 5.92 -10.25 5.96
C THR A 34 6.31 -9.26 7.06
N GLU A 35 7.26 -8.38 6.76
CA GLU A 35 7.71 -7.30 7.62
C GLU A 35 6.81 -6.06 7.53
N LEU A 36 6.16 -5.81 6.39
CA LEU A 36 5.22 -4.68 6.23
C LEU A 36 4.12 -4.70 7.28
N GLY A 37 3.53 -5.87 7.55
CA GLY A 37 2.50 -6.00 8.58
C GLY A 37 2.97 -5.68 9.99
N GLN A 38 4.29 -5.64 10.25
CA GLN A 38 4.86 -5.38 11.58
C GLN A 38 5.08 -3.90 11.84
N TYR A 39 5.40 -3.16 10.78
CA TYR A 39 5.85 -1.78 10.88
C TYR A 39 4.81 -0.77 10.41
N CYS A 40 3.84 -1.20 9.62
CA CYS A 40 2.86 -0.31 9.01
C CYS A 40 1.52 -0.34 9.75
N ASP A 41 0.97 0.85 10.00
CA ASP A 41 -0.42 1.01 10.44
C ASP A 41 -1.44 0.85 9.29
N LEU A 42 -0.95 0.94 8.04
CA LEU A 42 -1.71 0.81 6.80
C LEU A 42 -0.81 0.29 5.69
N VAL A 43 -1.29 -0.66 4.89
CA VAL A 43 -0.60 -1.09 3.67
C VAL A 43 -1.40 -0.73 2.43
N ALA A 44 -0.78 0.04 1.53
CA ALA A 44 -1.32 0.33 0.21
C ALA A 44 -0.68 -0.61 -0.83
N VAL A 45 -1.51 -1.32 -1.59
CA VAL A 45 -1.07 -2.24 -2.64
C VAL A 45 -1.41 -1.65 -3.99
N LEU A 46 -0.40 -1.40 -4.81
CA LEU A 46 -0.57 -0.91 -6.17
C LEU A 46 -0.49 -2.08 -7.15
N GLY A 47 -1.57 -2.35 -7.89
CA GLY A 47 -1.62 -3.46 -8.82
C GLY A 47 -3.06 -3.94 -9.05
N GLY A 48 -3.21 -5.20 -9.47
CA GLY A 48 -4.52 -5.85 -9.59
C GLY A 48 -4.85 -6.73 -8.40
N ASP A 49 -5.95 -7.49 -8.50
CA ASP A 49 -6.45 -8.35 -7.42
C ASP A 49 -5.45 -9.46 -7.03
N GLY A 50 -4.65 -9.96 -7.98
CA GLY A 50 -3.58 -10.93 -7.71
C GLY A 50 -2.47 -10.35 -6.82
N THR A 51 -2.06 -9.10 -7.07
CA THR A 51 -1.09 -8.39 -6.24
C THR A 51 -1.66 -8.13 -4.85
N PHE A 52 -2.91 -7.69 -4.77
CA PHE A 52 -3.63 -7.48 -3.52
C PHE A 52 -3.71 -8.76 -2.69
N LEU A 53 -4.14 -9.88 -3.28
CA LEU A 53 -4.28 -11.15 -2.57
C LEU A 53 -2.93 -11.72 -2.13
N SER A 54 -1.87 -11.56 -2.93
CA SER A 54 -0.50 -11.92 -2.52
C SER A 54 -0.09 -11.15 -1.27
N ALA A 55 -0.24 -9.82 -1.28
CA ALA A 55 0.09 -8.99 -0.11
C ALA A 55 -0.78 -9.35 1.10
N ALA A 56 -2.10 -9.48 0.90
CA ALA A 56 -3.02 -9.83 1.97
C ALA A 56 -2.62 -11.11 2.67
N ARG A 57 -2.35 -12.20 1.93
CA ARG A 57 -1.96 -13.49 2.51
C ARG A 57 -0.70 -13.42 3.37
N GLU A 58 0.25 -12.57 3.03
CA GLU A 58 1.52 -12.43 3.75
C GLU A 58 1.40 -11.49 4.97
N ILE A 59 0.43 -10.57 4.95
CA ILE A 59 0.20 -9.56 6.00
C ILE A 59 -0.89 -10.00 7.01
N THR A 60 -1.77 -10.95 6.64
CA THR A 60 -2.91 -11.46 7.44
C THR A 60 -2.64 -11.68 8.93
N PRO A 61 -1.47 -12.16 9.40
CA PRO A 61 -1.28 -12.42 10.83
C PRO A 61 -1.41 -11.18 11.73
N ARG A 62 -1.43 -9.95 11.19
CA ARG A 62 -1.25 -8.72 11.96
C ARG A 62 -2.44 -7.75 11.93
N ALA A 63 -3.53 -8.12 11.26
CA ALA A 63 -4.76 -7.31 11.16
C ALA A 63 -4.55 -5.85 10.67
N VAL A 64 -3.46 -5.60 9.93
CA VAL A 64 -3.18 -4.29 9.34
C VAL A 64 -4.16 -4.04 8.19
N PRO A 65 -4.86 -2.88 8.15
CA PRO A 65 -5.73 -2.52 7.04
C PRO A 65 -4.95 -2.49 5.70
N ILE A 66 -5.56 -3.05 4.65
CA ILE A 66 -4.96 -3.09 3.31
C ILE A 66 -5.86 -2.35 2.33
N ILE A 67 -5.29 -1.42 1.58
CA ILE A 67 -5.98 -0.67 0.51
C ILE A 67 -5.43 -1.10 -0.84
N GLY A 68 -6.33 -1.51 -1.73
CA GLY A 68 -5.99 -1.83 -3.12
C GLY A 68 -6.16 -0.63 -4.05
N ILE A 69 -5.06 -0.24 -4.71
CA ILE A 69 -5.02 0.83 -5.71
C ILE A 69 -4.79 0.20 -7.07
N ASN A 70 -5.73 0.42 -7.97
CA ASN A 70 -5.70 -0.14 -9.30
C ASN A 70 -4.87 0.74 -10.25
N GLN A 71 -3.91 0.13 -10.94
CA GLN A 71 -3.08 0.77 -11.95
C GLN A 71 -3.55 0.55 -13.41
N GLY A 72 -4.70 -0.11 -13.62
CA GLY A 72 -5.27 -0.45 -14.92
C GLY A 72 -6.80 -0.51 -14.92
N HIS A 73 -7.38 -1.63 -15.36
CA HIS A 73 -8.85 -1.83 -15.40
C HIS A 73 -9.40 -2.14 -14.01
N LEU A 74 -10.61 -1.63 -13.70
CA LEU A 74 -11.30 -1.83 -12.42
C LEU A 74 -11.33 -3.32 -12.00
N GLY A 75 -10.71 -3.61 -10.86
CA GLY A 75 -10.65 -4.92 -10.22
C GLY A 75 -11.71 -5.04 -9.13
N PHE A 76 -11.99 -6.26 -8.65
CA PHE A 76 -13.02 -6.47 -7.64
C PHE A 76 -12.57 -5.99 -6.25
N LEU A 77 -11.28 -6.18 -5.93
CA LEU A 77 -10.69 -5.87 -4.61
C LEU A 77 -9.92 -4.54 -4.63
N THR A 78 -9.34 -4.20 -5.78
CA THR A 78 -8.59 -2.95 -6.00
C THR A 78 -9.51 -1.86 -6.55
N GLN A 79 -10.16 -1.12 -5.66
CA GLN A 79 -11.26 -0.21 -6.01
C GLN A 79 -10.86 1.26 -6.15
N ILE A 80 -9.66 1.66 -5.72
CA ILE A 80 -9.20 3.04 -5.87
C ILE A 80 -8.45 3.18 -7.19
N PRO A 81 -8.96 3.94 -8.18
CA PRO A 81 -8.19 4.21 -9.40
C PRO A 81 -6.97 5.06 -9.05
N ARG A 82 -5.83 4.79 -9.70
CA ARG A 82 -4.57 5.53 -9.52
C ARG A 82 -4.74 7.06 -9.57
N GLU A 83 -5.59 7.57 -10.45
CA GLU A 83 -5.82 9.02 -10.61
C GLU A 83 -6.44 9.68 -9.36
N TYR A 84 -7.16 8.93 -8.53
CA TYR A 84 -7.77 9.42 -7.28
C TYR A 84 -7.00 8.95 -6.03
N MET A 85 -5.82 8.33 -6.21
CA MET A 85 -5.04 7.76 -5.11
C MET A 85 -4.76 8.78 -4.01
N THR A 86 -4.24 9.95 -4.35
CA THR A 86 -3.87 11.00 -3.39
C THR A 86 -5.09 11.48 -2.61
N ASP A 87 -6.17 11.82 -3.30
CA ASP A 87 -7.41 12.35 -2.69
C ASP A 87 -8.08 11.35 -1.75
N LYS A 88 -7.95 10.05 -2.02
CA LYS A 88 -8.56 8.98 -1.22
C LYS A 88 -7.66 8.49 -0.09
N LEU A 89 -6.34 8.52 -0.25
CA LEU A 89 -5.40 8.09 0.78
C LEU A 89 -5.18 9.15 1.86
N LEU A 90 -5.09 10.44 1.49
CA LEU A 90 -4.80 11.50 2.47
C LEU A 90 -5.76 11.49 3.67
N PRO A 91 -7.09 11.43 3.50
CA PRO A 91 -8.01 11.36 4.63
C PRO A 91 -7.85 10.09 5.48
N VAL A 92 -7.43 8.97 4.88
CA VAL A 92 -7.16 7.73 5.63
C VAL A 92 -5.89 7.87 6.47
N LEU A 93 -4.83 8.41 5.87
CA LEU A 93 -3.55 8.63 6.52
C LEU A 93 -3.63 9.67 7.65
N GLU A 94 -4.55 10.62 7.55
CA GLU A 94 -4.84 11.61 8.60
C GLU A 94 -5.75 11.05 9.71
N GLY A 95 -6.23 9.80 9.59
CA GLY A 95 -7.13 9.17 10.55
C GLY A 95 -8.60 9.62 10.44
N ASN A 96 -8.97 10.35 9.39
CA ASN A 96 -10.32 10.89 9.21
C ASN A 96 -11.31 9.82 8.68
N THR A 97 -10.81 8.76 8.04
CA THR A 97 -11.64 7.65 7.53
C THR A 97 -10.89 6.32 7.59
N LEU A 98 -11.47 5.28 8.20
CA LEU A 98 -10.98 3.90 8.04
C LEU A 98 -11.54 3.30 6.74
N PRO A 99 -10.74 2.56 5.94
CA PRO A 99 -11.26 1.78 4.83
C PRO A 99 -12.25 0.76 5.40
N LYS A 100 -13.50 0.80 4.95
CA LYS A 100 -14.46 -0.25 5.29
C LYS A 100 -13.95 -1.54 4.67
N SER A 101 -13.57 -2.51 5.50
CA SER A 101 -13.26 -3.86 5.06
C SER A 101 -14.46 -4.40 4.28
N ALA A 102 -14.23 -4.87 3.05
CA ALA A 102 -15.24 -5.61 2.31
C ALA A 102 -15.57 -6.88 3.12
N SER A 103 -16.77 -6.88 3.71
CA SER A 103 -17.41 -8.04 4.34
C SER A 103 -18.00 -8.97 3.30
#